data_AF-A0A6M6A197-F1
#
_entry.id   AF-A0A6M6A197-F1
#
_cell.length_a   1.000
_cell.length_b   1.000
_cell.length_c   1.000
_cell.angle_alpha   90.00
_cell.angle_beta   90.00
_cell.angle_gamma   90.00
#
_symmetry.space_group_name_H-M   'P 1'
#
loop_
_entity.id
_entity.type
_entity.pdbx_description
1 polymer ?
#
loop_
_entity_poly.entity_id
_entity_poly.type
_entity_poly.pdbx_seq_one_letter_code
_entity_poly.pdbx_strand_id
1 'polypeptide(L)'
;MKPTEAYTMLMENVSSVLDCREQGIQSGFLLEDMEDLEAINWLNSLTLWHGGYDRVYSPGIFNGFLVEYCKPEYAIGLQHFYPQLAAREGIEFTNEIWDSSIDILIDIYDYALRTRELDGKQHWGVVFRDDYLQQWDNAFLNKRRPGLIIPNFLKKWLRLS
;
A
#
# COMPACT_ATOMS: atom_id res chain seq x y z
N MET A 1 -10.76 -1.42 8.03
CA MET A 1 -9.60 -2.20 7.55
C MET A 1 -8.61 -2.41 8.70
N LYS A 2 -7.89 -3.53 8.74
CA LYS A 2 -6.74 -3.79 9.64
C LYS A 2 -5.41 -3.53 8.91
N PRO A 3 -4.29 -3.28 9.60
CA PRO A 3 -2.96 -3.19 8.99
C PRO A 3 -2.60 -4.34 8.06
N THR A 4 -2.99 -5.56 8.42
CA THR A 4 -2.73 -6.76 7.64
C THR A 4 -3.52 -6.78 6.34
N GLU A 5 -4.75 -6.26 6.36
CA GLU A 5 -5.60 -6.11 5.18
C GLU A 5 -5.06 -5.02 4.25
N ALA A 6 -4.53 -3.92 4.82
CA ALA A 6 -3.85 -2.87 4.05
C ALA A 6 -2.64 -3.44 3.27
N TYR A 7 -1.80 -4.24 3.94
CA TYR A 7 -0.70 -4.93 3.28
C TYR A 7 -1.20 -5.86 2.16
N THR A 8 -2.15 -6.75 2.45
CA THR A 8 -2.65 -7.71 1.48
C THR A 8 -3.23 -7.00 0.26
N MET A 9 -4.07 -5.99 0.47
CA MET A 9 -4.66 -5.20 -0.61
C MET A 9 -3.59 -4.53 -1.48
N LEU A 10 -2.56 -3.93 -0.87
CA LEU A 10 -1.46 -3.34 -1.63
C LEU A 10 -0.77 -4.40 -2.49
N MET A 11 -0.41 -5.55 -1.92
CA MET A 11 0.32 -6.57 -2.66
C MET A 11 -0.50 -7.20 -3.79
N GLU A 12 -1.81 -7.38 -3.60
CA GLU A 12 -2.73 -7.85 -4.64
C GLU A 12 -2.81 -6.85 -5.80
N ASN A 13 -2.96 -5.56 -5.50
CA ASN A 13 -3.00 -4.51 -6.53
C ASN A 13 -1.65 -4.37 -7.25
N VAL A 14 -0.52 -4.48 -6.53
CA VAL A 14 0.82 -4.49 -7.13
C VAL A 14 1.00 -5.66 -8.08
N SER A 15 0.62 -6.87 -7.67
CA SER A 15 0.67 -8.04 -8.56
C SER A 15 -0.22 -7.86 -9.80
N SER A 16 -1.40 -7.24 -9.61
CA SER A 16 -2.35 -7.00 -10.70
C SER A 16 -1.76 -6.08 -11.77
N VAL A 17 -0.96 -5.09 -11.38
CA VAL A 17 -0.29 -4.20 -12.32
C VAL A 17 0.99 -4.82 -12.88
N LEU A 18 1.88 -5.32 -12.03
CA LEU A 18 3.21 -5.72 -12.48
C LEU A 18 3.22 -7.04 -13.26
N ASP A 19 2.24 -7.91 -13.03
CA ASP A 19 2.21 -9.25 -13.64
C ASP A 19 0.93 -9.54 -14.43
N CYS A 20 -0.16 -8.83 -14.15
CA CYS A 20 -1.47 -9.06 -14.79
C CYS A 20 -2.02 -7.84 -15.53
N ARG A 21 -1.13 -6.96 -15.98
CA ARG A 21 -1.49 -5.69 -16.62
C ARG A 21 -2.42 -5.87 -17.80
N GLU A 22 -2.13 -6.84 -18.66
CA GLU A 22 -2.91 -7.11 -19.88
C GLU A 22 -4.36 -7.45 -19.55
N GLN A 23 -4.60 -8.25 -18.50
CA GLN A 23 -5.96 -8.57 -18.05
C GLN A 23 -6.68 -7.32 -17.52
N GLY A 24 -5.97 -6.45 -16.79
CA GLY A 24 -6.50 -5.17 -16.32
C GLY A 24 -6.89 -4.21 -17.45
N ILE A 25 -6.10 -4.18 -18.53
CA ILE A 25 -6.39 -3.40 -19.74
C ILE A 25 -7.60 -3.98 -20.47
N GLN A 26 -7.61 -5.30 -20.71
CA GLN A 26 -8.70 -5.98 -21.43
C GLN A 26 -10.06 -5.85 -20.72
N SER A 27 -10.04 -5.79 -19.39
CA SER A 27 -11.24 -5.61 -18.56
C SER A 27 -11.65 -4.14 -18.39
N GLY A 28 -10.86 -3.18 -18.89
CA GLY A 28 -11.14 -1.76 -18.83
C GLY A 28 -10.87 -1.11 -17.46
N PHE A 29 -10.18 -1.81 -16.55
CA PHE A 29 -9.77 -1.25 -15.26
C PHE A 29 -8.50 -0.40 -15.37
N LEU A 30 -7.63 -0.71 -16.34
CA LEU A 30 -6.38 0.01 -16.62
C LEU A 30 -6.39 0.56 -18.04
N LEU A 31 -5.69 1.69 -18.26
CA LEU A 31 -5.43 2.24 -19.59
C LEU A 31 -4.08 1.74 -20.11
N GLU A 32 -3.95 1.59 -21.43
CA GLU A 32 -2.72 1.07 -22.06
C GLU A 32 -1.48 1.90 -21.71
N ASP A 33 -1.61 3.23 -21.71
CA ASP A 33 -0.55 4.22 -21.50
C ASP A 33 -0.35 4.63 -20.04
N MET A 34 -1.10 4.04 -19.10
CA MET A 34 -1.02 4.40 -17.68
C MET A 34 0.28 3.90 -17.04
N GLU A 35 1.10 4.79 -16.48
CA GLU A 35 2.34 4.37 -15.79
C GLU A 35 2.05 3.43 -14.60
N ASP A 36 2.97 2.52 -14.26
CA ASP A 36 2.72 1.50 -13.22
C ASP A 36 2.38 2.10 -11.86
N LEU A 37 3.06 3.18 -11.47
CA LEU A 37 2.75 3.92 -10.23
C LEU A 37 1.32 4.47 -10.24
N GLU A 38 0.89 5.02 -11.38
CA GLU A 38 -0.46 5.55 -11.55
C GLU A 38 -1.48 4.42 -11.47
N ALA A 39 -1.25 3.32 -12.19
CA ALA A 39 -2.11 2.14 -12.19
C ALA A 39 -2.27 1.54 -10.79
N ILE A 40 -1.18 1.40 -10.02
CA ILE A 40 -1.24 0.89 -8.66
C ILE A 40 -2.05 1.82 -7.77
N ASN A 41 -1.83 3.13 -7.84
CA ASN A 41 -2.57 4.11 -7.04
C ASN A 41 -4.06 4.19 -7.40
N TRP A 42 -4.38 4.04 -8.68
CA TRP A 42 -5.74 3.94 -9.17
C TRP A 42 -6.43 2.68 -8.64
N LEU A 43 -5.81 1.49 -8.79
CA LEU A 43 -6.36 0.24 -8.26
C LEU A 43 -6.48 0.26 -6.73
N ASN A 44 -5.49 0.80 -6.02
CA ASN A 44 -5.56 1.01 -4.58
C ASN A 44 -6.81 1.80 -4.18
N SER A 45 -7.10 2.89 -4.89
CA SER A 45 -8.26 3.73 -4.61
C SER A 45 -9.57 3.04 -4.99
N LEU A 46 -9.63 2.38 -6.15
CA LEU A 46 -10.80 1.63 -6.60
C LEU A 46 -11.13 0.44 -5.69
N THR A 47 -10.14 -0.37 -5.33
CA THR A 47 -10.31 -1.52 -4.44
C THR A 47 -10.74 -1.06 -3.06
N LEU A 48 -10.17 0.05 -2.55
CA LEU A 48 -10.63 0.63 -1.29
C LEU A 48 -12.08 1.13 -1.38
N TRP A 49 -12.47 1.73 -2.50
CA TRP A 49 -13.82 2.28 -2.72
C TRP A 49 -14.90 1.22 -2.92
N HIS A 50 -14.61 0.20 -3.72
CA HIS A 50 -15.56 -0.83 -4.16
C HIS A 50 -15.43 -2.16 -3.43
N GLY A 51 -14.32 -2.39 -2.70
CA GLY A 51 -14.02 -3.65 -2.01
C GLY A 51 -14.81 -3.89 -0.71
N GLY A 52 -15.85 -3.09 -0.45
CA GLY A 52 -16.70 -3.24 0.75
C GLY A 52 -16.05 -2.72 2.04
N TYR A 53 -14.99 -1.93 1.94
CA TYR A 53 -14.35 -1.30 3.09
C TYR A 53 -15.16 -0.10 3.62
N ASP A 54 -15.00 0.18 4.90
CA ASP A 54 -15.57 1.40 5.51
C ASP A 54 -14.95 2.64 4.85
N ARG A 55 -15.80 3.52 4.31
CA ARG A 55 -15.39 4.68 3.49
C ARG A 55 -14.75 5.82 4.29
N VAL A 56 -14.78 5.79 5.62
CA VAL A 56 -14.24 6.85 6.50
C VAL A 56 -12.97 6.38 7.20
N TYR A 57 -13.01 5.21 7.85
CA TYR A 57 -11.90 4.71 8.66
C TYR A 57 -10.84 3.95 7.85
N SER A 58 -11.25 3.22 6.80
CA SER A 58 -10.30 2.40 6.03
C SER A 58 -9.31 3.23 5.22
N PRO A 59 -9.69 4.37 4.59
CA PRO A 59 -8.74 5.27 3.94
C PRO A 59 -7.64 5.77 4.87
N GLY A 60 -7.98 6.15 6.10
CA GLY A 60 -7.01 6.60 7.09
C GLY A 60 -5.97 5.50 7.38
N ILE A 61 -6.43 4.28 7.64
CA ILE A 61 -5.55 3.14 7.95
C ILE A 61 -4.66 2.78 6.76
N PHE A 62 -5.25 2.74 5.56
CA PHE A 62 -4.48 2.45 4.35
C PHE A 62 -3.47 3.55 4.04
N ASN A 63 -3.86 4.82 4.16
CA ASN A 63 -2.96 5.95 4.03
C ASN A 63 -1.81 5.90 5.05
N GLY A 64 -2.09 5.62 6.32
CA GLY A 64 -1.07 5.45 7.35
C GLY A 64 -0.07 4.34 7.00
N PHE A 65 -0.56 3.22 6.45
CA PHE A 65 0.29 2.13 5.99
C PHE A 65 1.19 2.56 4.82
N LEU A 66 0.64 3.25 3.82
CA LEU A 66 1.43 3.77 2.69
C LEU A 66 2.48 4.79 3.16
N VAL A 67 2.10 5.71 4.04
CA VAL A 67 3.02 6.73 4.58
C VAL A 67 4.19 6.08 5.33
N GLU A 68 3.92 5.07 6.15
CA GLU A 68 4.96 4.43 6.95
C GLU A 68 5.87 3.55 6.10
N TYR A 69 5.30 2.65 5.28
CA TYR A 69 6.05 1.56 4.66
C TYR A 69 6.42 1.79 3.19
N CYS A 70 5.65 2.61 2.47
CA CYS A 70 5.77 2.77 1.02
C CYS A 70 6.47 4.08 0.65
N LYS A 71 6.95 4.15 -0.60
CA LYS A 71 7.49 5.39 -1.15
C LYS A 71 6.41 6.49 -1.13
N PRO A 72 6.77 7.76 -0.90
CA PRO A 72 5.79 8.83 -0.65
C PRO A 72 4.72 8.98 -1.74
N GLU A 73 5.08 8.67 -2.99
CA GLU A 73 4.22 8.79 -4.17
C GLU A 73 2.97 7.92 -4.07
N TYR A 74 3.01 6.80 -3.33
CA TYR A 74 1.84 5.94 -3.14
C TYR A 74 0.79 6.59 -2.22
N ALA A 75 1.23 7.21 -1.12
CA ALA A 75 0.33 7.94 -0.23
C ALA A 75 -0.26 9.19 -0.94
N ILE A 76 0.58 9.91 -1.69
CA ILE A 76 0.15 11.06 -2.50
C ILE A 76 -0.90 10.63 -3.54
N GLY A 77 -0.65 9.52 -4.24
CA GLY A 77 -1.58 8.97 -5.22
C GLY A 77 -2.93 8.61 -4.61
N LEU A 78 -2.95 7.93 -3.46
CA LEU A 78 -4.20 7.64 -2.74
C LEU A 78 -4.98 8.91 -2.39
N GLN A 79 -4.28 9.91 -1.83
CA GLN A 79 -4.88 11.20 -1.45
C GLN A 79 -5.38 11.99 -2.66
N HIS A 80 -4.87 11.69 -3.85
CA HIS A 80 -5.31 12.30 -5.10
C HIS A 80 -6.51 11.57 -5.73
N PHE A 81 -6.45 10.24 -5.86
CA PHE A 81 -7.45 9.46 -6.61
C PHE A 81 -8.70 9.13 -5.80
N TYR A 82 -8.57 8.78 -4.52
CA TYR A 82 -9.71 8.36 -3.71
C TYR A 82 -10.79 9.47 -3.55
N PRO A 83 -10.44 10.76 -3.34
CA PRO A 83 -11.44 11.83 -3.34
C PRO A 83 -12.13 12.05 -4.68
N GLN A 84 -11.48 11.74 -5.82
CA GLN A 84 -12.11 11.87 -7.13
C GLN A 84 -13.23 10.84 -7.33
N LEU A 85 -13.07 9.64 -6.78
CA LEU A 85 -14.11 8.61 -6.75
C LEU A 85 -15.33 9.09 -5.94
N ALA A 86 -15.09 9.75 -4.81
CA ALA A 86 -16.15 10.34 -3.99
C ALA A 86 -16.87 11.48 -4.69
N ALA A 87 -16.13 12.40 -5.30
CA ALA A 87 -16.68 13.52 -6.05
C ALA A 87 -17.57 13.05 -7.20
N ARG A 88 -17.21 11.95 -7.88
CA ARG A 88 -18.03 11.31 -8.92
C ARG A 88 -19.40 10.83 -8.39
N GLU A 89 -19.47 10.38 -7.14
CA GLU A 89 -20.71 9.99 -6.47
C GLU A 89 -21.41 11.16 -5.75
N GLY A 90 -20.88 12.39 -5.83
CA GLY A 90 -21.41 13.55 -5.12
C GLY A 90 -21.19 13.49 -3.60
N ILE A 91 -20.20 12.73 -3.14
CA ILE A 91 -19.84 12.59 -1.74
C ILE A 91 -18.68 13.53 -1.43
N GLU A 92 -18.90 14.45 -0.48
CA GLU A 92 -17.82 15.28 0.08
C GLU A 92 -17.23 14.62 1.31
N PHE A 93 -15.90 14.59 1.38
CA PHE A 93 -15.18 14.10 2.55
C PHE A 93 -14.71 15.22 3.45
N THR A 94 -14.70 14.95 4.76
CA THR A 94 -13.97 15.77 5.72
C THR A 94 -12.47 15.45 5.64
N ASN A 95 -11.62 16.37 6.09
CA ASN A 95 -10.16 16.11 6.15
C ASN A 95 -9.79 14.95 7.09
N GLU A 96 -10.70 14.54 7.96
CA GLU A 96 -10.52 13.47 8.95
C GLU A 96 -10.41 12.09 8.31
N ILE A 97 -10.78 11.90 7.04
CA ILE A 97 -10.62 10.59 6.35
C ILE A 97 -9.16 10.13 6.28
N TRP A 98 -8.21 11.06 6.43
CA TRP A 98 -6.78 10.78 6.45
C TRP A 98 -6.21 10.69 7.86
N ASP A 99 -6.98 11.13 8.87
CA ASP A 99 -6.58 11.08 10.26
C ASP A 99 -6.66 9.64 10.77
N SER A 100 -5.52 8.96 10.72
CA SER A 100 -5.32 7.70 11.41
C SER A 100 -4.45 7.96 12.63
N SER A 101 -5.10 8.19 13.77
CA SER A 101 -4.47 8.08 15.10
C SER A 101 -4.05 6.64 15.46
N ILE A 102 -3.96 5.76 14.47
CA ILE A 102 -3.65 4.34 14.62
C ILE A 102 -2.16 4.17 14.28
N ASP A 103 -1.41 3.79 15.29
CA ASP A 103 -0.03 3.35 15.13
C ASP A 103 -0.01 1.98 14.43
N ILE A 104 0.53 1.95 13.21
CA ILE A 104 0.59 0.75 12.37
C ILE A 104 1.95 0.09 12.56
N LEU A 105 1.95 -1.17 13.00
CA LEU A 105 3.14 -1.98 13.17
C LEU A 105 2.99 -3.33 12.45
N ILE A 106 3.73 -3.50 11.37
CA ILE A 106 3.96 -4.79 10.71
C ILE A 106 5.45 -5.05 10.50
N ASP A 107 5.83 -6.33 10.48
CA ASP A 107 7.20 -6.78 10.17
C ASP A 107 7.28 -7.17 8.69
N ILE A 108 7.83 -6.28 7.86
CA ILE A 108 7.87 -6.50 6.40
C ILE A 108 8.64 -7.76 6.04
N TYR A 109 9.67 -8.14 6.80
CA TYR A 109 10.41 -9.38 6.53
C TYR A 109 9.52 -10.63 6.70
N ASP A 110 8.75 -10.70 7.78
CA ASP A 110 7.85 -11.84 8.02
C ASP A 110 6.70 -11.90 7.02
N TYR A 111 6.15 -10.75 6.66
CA TYR A 111 5.13 -10.67 5.63
C TYR A 111 5.69 -11.03 4.25
N ALA A 112 6.90 -10.60 3.91
CA ALA A 112 7.57 -10.97 2.67
C ALA A 112 7.87 -12.48 2.59
N LEU A 113 8.32 -13.10 3.69
CA LEU A 113 8.47 -14.56 3.77
C LEU A 113 7.16 -15.26 3.48
N ARG A 114 6.07 -14.82 4.12
CA ARG A 114 4.75 -15.40 3.92
C ARG A 114 4.25 -15.20 2.49
N THR A 115 4.44 -14.01 1.92
CA THR A 115 4.06 -13.72 0.53
C THR A 115 4.86 -14.58 -0.45
N ARG A 116 6.15 -14.80 -0.20
CA ARG A 116 6.97 -15.72 -0.99
C ARG A 116 6.47 -17.17 -0.93
N GLU A 117 6.04 -17.65 0.23
CA GLU A 117 5.43 -18.99 0.38
C GLU A 117 4.13 -19.14 -0.40
N LEU A 118 3.50 -18.03 -0.77
CA LEU A 118 2.25 -17.96 -1.55
C LEU A 118 2.52 -17.49 -2.99
N ASP A 119 3.67 -17.87 -3.55
CA ASP A 119 4.09 -17.57 -4.93
C ASP A 119 4.22 -16.07 -5.28
N GLY A 120 4.34 -15.21 -4.26
CA GLY A 120 4.71 -13.82 -4.46
C GLY A 120 6.09 -13.67 -5.09
N LYS A 121 6.37 -12.50 -5.68
CA LYS A 121 7.59 -12.27 -6.47
C LYS A 121 8.44 -11.12 -5.94
N GLN A 122 9.76 -11.27 -6.03
CA GLN A 122 10.69 -10.31 -5.46
C GLN A 122 10.51 -8.89 -6.02
N HIS A 123 10.20 -8.71 -7.30
CA HIS A 123 10.06 -7.37 -7.89
C HIS A 123 8.86 -6.58 -7.38
N TRP A 124 7.88 -7.21 -6.72
CA TRP A 124 6.73 -6.50 -6.14
C TRP A 124 7.12 -5.56 -5.00
N GLY A 125 8.29 -5.77 -4.39
CA GLY A 125 8.80 -4.89 -3.32
C GLY A 125 9.09 -3.46 -3.76
N VAL A 126 9.05 -3.16 -5.07
CA VAL A 126 9.35 -1.83 -5.65
C VAL A 126 8.56 -0.68 -5.04
N VAL A 127 7.43 -0.98 -4.41
CA VAL A 127 6.56 0.01 -3.73
C VAL A 127 7.08 0.48 -2.37
N PHE A 128 7.91 -0.34 -1.71
CA PHE A 128 8.40 -0.07 -0.37
C PHE A 128 9.54 0.96 -0.37
N ARG A 129 9.68 1.67 0.77
CA ARG A 129 10.87 2.50 1.04
C ARG A 129 12.11 1.63 1.14
N ASP A 130 13.28 2.19 0.90
CA ASP A 130 14.56 1.46 0.84
C ASP A 130 14.81 0.52 2.03
N ASP A 131 14.56 1.00 3.25
CA ASP A 131 14.67 0.24 4.50
C ASP A 131 13.80 -1.04 4.50
N TYR A 132 12.57 -0.93 4.03
CA TYR A 132 11.60 -2.01 3.99
C TYR A 132 11.75 -2.87 2.72
N LEU A 133 12.17 -2.29 1.60
CA LEU A 133 12.57 -2.99 0.40
C LEU A 133 13.77 -3.92 0.69
N GLN A 134 14.73 -3.47 1.50
CA GLN A 134 15.83 -4.33 1.93
C GLN A 134 15.33 -5.53 2.76
N GLN A 135 14.35 -5.34 3.66
CA GLN A 135 13.73 -6.45 4.38
C GLN A 135 13.03 -7.41 3.43
N TRP A 136 12.25 -6.88 2.49
CA TRP A 136 11.59 -7.64 1.44
C TRP A 136 12.59 -8.48 0.64
N ASP A 137 13.62 -7.85 0.07
CA ASP A 137 14.64 -8.52 -0.73
C ASP A 137 15.37 -9.60 0.09
N ASN A 138 15.66 -9.34 1.36
CA ASN A 138 16.31 -10.34 2.20
C ASN A 138 15.44 -11.57 2.43
N ALA A 139 14.12 -11.42 2.57
CA ALA A 139 13.20 -12.55 2.65
C ALA A 139 13.21 -13.37 1.36
N PHE A 140 13.23 -12.73 0.19
CA PHE A 140 13.28 -13.41 -1.11
C PHE A 140 14.64 -14.07 -1.41
N LEU A 141 15.73 -13.46 -0.96
CA LEU A 141 17.09 -13.98 -1.14
C LEU A 141 17.53 -14.99 -0.06
N ASN A 142 16.62 -15.43 0.83
CA ASN A 142 16.93 -16.30 1.98
C ASN A 142 18.06 -15.75 2.88
N LYS A 143 18.17 -14.43 2.98
CA LYS A 143 19.12 -13.76 3.88
C LYS A 143 18.50 -13.61 5.27
N ARG A 144 19.35 -13.45 6.28
CA ARG A 144 18.91 -13.20 7.66
C ARG A 144 18.05 -11.93 7.74
N ARG A 145 17.10 -11.92 8.67
CA ARG A 145 16.32 -10.72 9.01
C ARG A 145 17.28 -9.56 9.31
N PRO A 146 17.08 -8.37 8.71
CA PRO A 146 17.80 -7.16 9.10
C PRO A 146 17.64 -6.83 10.58
N GLY A 147 18.49 -5.95 11.09
CA GLY A 147 18.29 -5.35 12.41
C GLY A 147 16.92 -4.67 12.52
N LEU A 148 16.45 -4.52 13.76
CA LEU A 148 15.13 -3.95 14.03
C LEU A 148 15.05 -2.52 13.47
N ILE A 149 14.12 -2.28 12.55
CA ILE A 149 13.83 -0.93 12.05
C ILE A 149 12.81 -0.31 12.99
N ILE A 150 13.13 0.87 13.52
CA ILE A 150 12.21 1.62 14.37
C ILE A 150 11.25 2.38 13.43
N PRO A 151 9.94 2.06 13.45
CA PRO A 151 8.94 2.79 12.68
C PRO A 151 8.92 4.28 13.04
N ASN A 152 8.48 5.13 12.11
CA ASN A 152 8.52 6.57 12.35
C ASN A 152 7.58 7.02 13.48
N PHE A 153 6.45 6.35 13.68
CA PHE A 153 5.57 6.64 14.80
C PHE A 153 6.27 6.37 16.15
N LEU A 154 7.05 5.29 16.26
CA LEU A 154 7.85 4.99 17.45
C LEU A 154 8.98 6.00 17.63
N LYS A 155 9.65 6.43 16.54
CA LYS A 155 10.63 7.53 16.60
C LYS A 155 10.01 8.81 17.17
N LYS A 156 8.81 9.18 16.68
CA LYS A 156 8.06 10.35 17.17
C LYS A 156 7.70 10.22 18.65
N TRP A 157 7.23 9.04 19.09
CA TRP A 157 6.90 8.79 20.49
C TRP A 157 8.13 8.83 21.39
N LEU A 158 9.25 8.26 20.93
CA LEU A 158 10.53 8.23 21.62
C LEU A 158 11.34 9.53 21.50
N ARG A 159 10.85 10.53 20.74
CA ARG A 159 11.57 11.78 20.41
C ARG A 159 12.94 11.55 19.76
N LEU A 160 13.06 10.48 18.99
CA LEU A 160 14.23 10.19 18.19
C LEU A 160 14.07 10.94 16.85
N SER A 161 15.01 11.83 16.55
CA SER A 161 15.08 12.63 15.31
C SER A 161 15.51 11.77 14.13
#